data_AF-F7SAJ2-F1
#
_entry.id   AF-F7SAJ2-F1
#
_cell.length_a   1.000
_cell.length_b   1.000
_cell.length_c   1.000
_cell.angle_alpha   90.00
_cell.angle_beta   90.00
_cell.angle_gamma   90.00
#
_symmetry.space_group_name_H-M   'P 1'
#
loop_
_entity.id
_entity.type
_entity.pdbx_description
1 polymer ?
#
loop_
_entity_poly.entity_id
_entity_poly.type
_entity_poly.pdbx_seq_one_letter_code
_entity_poly.pdbx_strand_id
1 'polypeptide(L)'
;MTLNRPRSVTFIWLAVTLLGWATLDVLDAHLPDGAAALAAAPWLVWQFTPIIIIPMIYVVVWYVRGRRRGGQAAGARDAFFAAAILLLFLVLQSPIEGFSDQFLTVHQIEHMTLDMIAPLLLMLAAPQAPLLRGMPGWLRHRLVPSIMGNGALHRTFATISQPIPASLLFIGTSDFWMIPRIHDASLRIPLIHDLWHITLFASGLIFFFRLLDPRPAPLGAPLLARVLMCWLAEMNTILFGFYLSFKSVVLYDAYGRMAPFWHISALNDERFGGLTMWIPGSMMIALGALIALYRIASHEDRVAGRRIALVGAPPVRNSQYHVGKRRDNLNLALGLVGFVGFMLIGTMIAAVVYDHMTNPQVDTAAFIQVRARKLDGPRAHEVRSASKSPQFDRP
;
A
#
# COMPACT_ATOMS: atom_id res chain seq x y z
N MET A 1 -4.51 -35.10 -26.76
CA MET A 1 -3.48 -35.52 -25.77
C MET A 1 -2.24 -34.70 -26.07
N THR A 2 -1.63 -33.86 -25.23
CA THR A 2 -1.64 -33.62 -23.78
C THR A 2 -1.38 -32.12 -23.59
N LEU A 3 -2.33 -31.38 -23.00
CA LEU A 3 -2.19 -29.94 -22.73
C LEU A 3 -1.18 -29.73 -21.60
N ASN A 4 -0.05 -29.13 -21.95
CA ASN A 4 1.00 -28.71 -21.04
C ASN A 4 0.44 -27.66 -20.07
N ARG A 5 0.10 -28.07 -18.84
CA ARG A 5 -0.30 -27.14 -17.76
C ARG A 5 0.96 -26.43 -17.27
N PRO A 6 0.96 -25.09 -17.07
CA PRO A 6 2.09 -24.42 -16.44
C PRO A 6 2.10 -24.78 -14.95
N ARG A 7 2.79 -25.89 -14.63
CA ARG A 7 3.04 -26.38 -13.26
C ARG A 7 3.95 -25.44 -12.46
N SER A 8 4.61 -24.48 -13.12
CA SER A 8 5.57 -23.57 -12.51
C SER A 8 4.97 -22.63 -11.46
N VAL A 9 3.74 -22.11 -11.67
CA VAL A 9 3.15 -21.14 -10.73
C VAL A 9 2.70 -21.82 -9.43
N THR A 10 2.15 -23.02 -9.52
CA THR A 10 1.74 -23.78 -8.32
C THR A 10 2.96 -24.25 -7.52
N PHE A 11 4.07 -24.56 -8.20
CA PHE A 11 5.33 -24.92 -7.54
C PHE A 11 5.98 -23.73 -6.83
N ILE A 12 5.94 -22.53 -7.41
CA ILE A 12 6.46 -21.31 -6.76
C ILE A 12 5.64 -20.97 -5.52
N TRP A 13 4.31 -21.08 -5.56
CA TRP A 13 3.47 -20.84 -4.38
C TRP A 13 3.67 -21.91 -3.30
N LEU A 14 3.71 -23.19 -3.64
CA LEU A 14 4.02 -24.25 -2.67
C LEU A 14 5.43 -24.10 -2.09
N ALA A 15 6.43 -23.71 -2.90
CA ALA A 15 7.79 -23.48 -2.43
C ALA A 15 7.86 -22.26 -1.49
N VAL A 16 7.15 -21.17 -1.78
CA VAL A 16 7.12 -19.97 -0.92
C VAL A 16 6.34 -20.24 0.38
N THR A 17 5.22 -20.98 0.31
CA THR A 17 4.45 -21.35 1.51
C THR A 17 5.21 -22.37 2.37
N LEU A 18 5.90 -23.36 1.76
CA LEU A 18 6.72 -24.33 2.48
C LEU A 18 8.03 -23.72 3.01
N LEU A 19 8.65 -22.76 2.30
CA LEU A 19 9.77 -22.00 2.86
C LEU A 19 9.32 -21.15 4.04
N GLY A 20 8.17 -20.45 3.93
CA GLY A 20 7.63 -19.64 5.02
C GLY A 20 7.26 -20.46 6.26
N TRP A 21 6.74 -21.68 6.07
CA TRP A 21 6.44 -22.59 7.17
C TRP A 21 7.71 -23.20 7.79
N ALA A 22 8.68 -23.61 6.96
CA ALA A 22 9.96 -24.15 7.41
C ALA A 22 10.83 -23.11 8.13
N THR A 23 10.70 -21.81 7.80
CA THR A 23 11.40 -20.74 8.53
C THR A 23 10.79 -20.49 9.92
N LEU A 24 9.50 -20.73 10.12
CA LEU A 24 8.84 -20.50 11.42
C LEU A 24 9.12 -21.65 12.40
N ASP A 25 9.09 -22.91 11.95
CA ASP A 25 9.38 -24.07 12.83
C ASP A 25 10.88 -24.20 13.19
N VAL A 26 11.79 -23.77 12.32
CA VAL A 26 13.25 -23.90 12.56
C VAL A 26 13.78 -22.78 13.46
N LEU A 27 13.14 -21.60 13.48
CA LEU A 27 13.53 -20.49 14.35
C LEU A 27 12.96 -20.58 15.78
N ASP A 28 11.81 -21.21 15.96
CA ASP A 28 11.14 -21.28 17.27
C ASP A 28 11.67 -22.42 18.16
N ALA A 29 12.29 -23.46 17.57
CA ALA A 29 12.61 -24.69 18.30
C ALA A 29 14.07 -24.80 18.83
N HIS A 30 15.04 -24.01 18.34
CA HIS A 30 16.48 -24.34 18.55
C HIS A 30 17.42 -23.21 18.98
N LEU A 31 16.96 -21.99 19.29
CA LEU A 31 17.83 -20.92 19.76
C LEU A 31 17.36 -20.35 21.10
N PRO A 32 18.12 -20.56 22.20
CA PRO A 32 17.92 -19.87 23.48
C PRO A 32 17.92 -18.33 23.36
N ASP A 33 18.38 -17.80 22.23
CA ASP A 33 18.55 -16.37 21.92
C ASP A 33 17.68 -15.88 20.73
N GLY A 34 16.64 -16.62 20.31
CA GLY A 34 15.83 -16.29 19.13
C GLY A 34 15.28 -14.85 19.12
N ALA A 35 14.85 -14.35 20.27
CA ALA A 35 14.39 -12.96 20.42
C ALA A 35 15.50 -11.92 20.22
N ALA A 36 16.74 -12.21 20.63
CA ALA A 36 17.88 -11.32 20.44
C ALA A 36 18.39 -11.34 18.98
N ALA A 37 18.30 -12.49 18.30
CA ALA A 37 18.60 -12.61 16.88
C ALA A 37 17.54 -11.93 15.99
N LEU A 38 16.26 -12.04 16.34
CA LEU A 38 15.15 -11.31 15.69
C LEU A 38 15.26 -9.80 15.91
N ALA A 39 15.69 -9.36 17.09
CA ALA A 39 16.01 -7.96 17.36
C ALA A 39 17.24 -7.44 16.59
N ALA A 40 18.20 -8.33 16.26
CA ALA A 40 19.37 -7.99 15.45
C ALA A 40 19.07 -7.92 13.94
N ALA A 41 17.99 -8.56 13.48
CA ALA A 41 17.58 -8.60 12.07
C ALA A 41 16.06 -8.43 11.90
N PRO A 42 15.50 -7.25 12.23
CA PRO A 42 14.05 -6.99 12.14
C PRO A 42 13.46 -7.23 10.74
N TRP A 43 14.26 -7.13 9.68
CA TRP A 43 13.91 -7.43 8.29
C TRP A 43 13.51 -8.91 8.04
N LEU A 44 13.78 -9.79 8.99
CA LEU A 44 13.43 -11.20 8.91
C LEU A 44 12.11 -11.53 9.62
N VAL A 45 11.52 -10.56 10.34
CA VAL A 45 10.28 -10.75 11.09
C VAL A 45 9.07 -10.46 10.20
N TRP A 46 8.46 -11.51 9.67
CA TRP A 46 7.24 -11.41 8.87
C TRP A 46 6.01 -11.61 9.76
N GLN A 47 5.01 -10.75 9.59
CA GLN A 47 3.75 -10.84 10.34
C GLN A 47 2.66 -11.36 9.40
N PHE A 48 2.31 -12.64 9.57
CA PHE A 48 1.26 -13.26 8.77
C PHE A 48 -0.09 -13.17 9.47
N THR A 49 -0.84 -12.11 9.17
CA THR A 49 -2.14 -11.81 9.78
C THR A 49 -3.26 -12.50 9.00
N PRO A 50 -3.96 -13.50 9.57
CA PRO A 50 -4.96 -14.29 8.84
C PRO A 50 -6.11 -13.45 8.27
N ILE A 51 -6.52 -12.39 8.99
CA ILE A 51 -7.61 -11.50 8.56
C ILE A 51 -7.26 -10.72 7.27
N ILE A 52 -5.98 -10.56 6.93
CA ILE A 52 -5.50 -9.89 5.71
C ILE A 52 -5.22 -10.94 4.60
N ILE A 53 -4.49 -12.00 4.95
CA ILE A 53 -4.07 -13.03 3.99
C ILE A 53 -5.27 -13.76 3.37
N ILE A 54 -6.25 -14.15 4.19
CA ILE A 54 -7.37 -14.95 3.74
C ILE A 54 -8.20 -14.21 2.67
N PRO A 55 -8.66 -12.96 2.89
CA PRO A 55 -9.33 -12.17 1.85
C PRO A 55 -8.47 -11.98 0.60
N MET A 56 -7.17 -11.72 0.75
CA MET A 56 -6.27 -11.52 -0.37
C MET A 56 -6.13 -12.77 -1.24
N ILE A 57 -6.01 -13.95 -0.63
CA ILE A 57 -6.04 -15.25 -1.31
C ILE A 57 -7.37 -15.41 -2.08
N TYR A 58 -8.51 -15.13 -1.46
CA TYR A 58 -9.80 -15.23 -2.14
C TYR A 58 -9.90 -14.31 -3.35
N VAL A 59 -9.45 -13.06 -3.23
CA VAL A 59 -9.41 -12.07 -4.32
C VAL A 59 -8.55 -12.58 -5.48
N VAL A 60 -7.35 -13.12 -5.20
CA VAL A 60 -6.46 -13.69 -6.22
C VAL A 60 -7.09 -14.93 -6.88
N VAL A 61 -7.61 -15.86 -6.09
CA VAL A 61 -8.22 -17.11 -6.58
C VAL A 61 -9.40 -16.78 -7.49
N TRP A 62 -10.28 -15.87 -7.07
CA TRP A 62 -11.42 -15.45 -7.87
C TRP A 62 -10.94 -14.77 -9.16
N TYR A 63 -10.02 -13.81 -9.08
CA TYR A 63 -9.51 -13.13 -10.27
C TYR A 63 -8.95 -14.13 -11.30
N VAL A 64 -8.07 -15.04 -10.87
CA VAL A 64 -7.45 -16.05 -11.75
C VAL A 64 -8.50 -16.99 -12.34
N ARG A 65 -9.45 -17.47 -11.53
CA ARG A 65 -10.53 -18.35 -12.01
C ARG A 65 -11.43 -17.66 -13.02
N GLY A 66 -11.80 -16.40 -12.76
CA GLY A 66 -12.64 -15.61 -13.65
C GLY A 66 -11.94 -15.20 -14.94
N ARG A 67 -10.63 -14.94 -14.89
CA ARG A 67 -9.79 -14.70 -16.07
C ARG A 67 -9.72 -15.92 -16.97
N ARG A 68 -9.51 -17.11 -16.39
CA ARG A 68 -9.52 -18.40 -17.12
C ARG A 68 -10.88 -18.67 -17.76
N ARG A 69 -11.97 -18.51 -17.00
CA ARG A 69 -13.35 -18.67 -17.51
C ARG A 69 -13.70 -17.68 -18.62
N GLY A 70 -13.07 -16.51 -18.60
CA GLY A 70 -13.27 -15.48 -19.61
C GLY A 70 -12.53 -15.70 -20.92
N GLY A 71 -11.70 -16.75 -21.04
CA GLY A 71 -10.89 -17.01 -22.23
C GLY A 71 -9.83 -15.94 -22.53
N GLN A 72 -9.49 -15.09 -21.56
CA GLN A 72 -8.56 -13.98 -21.77
C GLN A 72 -7.12 -14.46 -21.58
N ALA A 73 -6.26 -14.18 -22.57
CA ALA A 73 -4.82 -14.34 -22.44
C ALA A 73 -4.28 -13.36 -21.38
N ALA A 74 -3.23 -13.76 -20.67
CA ALA A 74 -2.57 -12.89 -19.71
C ALA A 74 -2.03 -11.63 -20.42
N GLY A 75 -2.18 -10.46 -19.79
CA GLY A 75 -1.71 -9.20 -20.34
C GLY A 75 -1.42 -8.15 -19.27
N ALA A 76 -1.29 -6.90 -19.69
CA ALA A 76 -0.95 -5.78 -18.80
C ALA A 76 -1.92 -5.63 -17.61
N ARG A 77 -3.20 -5.98 -17.78
CA ARG A 77 -4.20 -5.98 -16.69
C ARG A 77 -3.88 -6.99 -15.58
N ASP A 78 -3.41 -8.18 -15.94
CA ASP A 78 -2.97 -9.17 -14.97
C ASP A 78 -1.69 -8.71 -14.25
N ALA A 79 -0.78 -8.02 -14.96
CA ALA A 79 0.42 -7.46 -14.36
C ALA A 79 0.11 -6.36 -13.33
N PHE A 80 -0.79 -5.41 -13.67
CA PHE A 80 -1.25 -4.40 -12.71
C PHE A 80 -1.95 -5.01 -11.50
N PHE A 81 -2.79 -6.03 -11.71
CA PHE A 81 -3.45 -6.73 -10.61
C PHE A 81 -2.44 -7.42 -9.70
N ALA A 82 -1.50 -8.18 -10.28
CA ALA A 82 -0.48 -8.88 -9.52
C ALA A 82 0.43 -7.90 -8.77
N ALA A 83 0.83 -6.79 -9.40
CA ALA A 83 1.63 -5.75 -8.76
C ALA A 83 0.89 -5.11 -7.58
N ALA A 84 -0.40 -4.77 -7.73
CA ALA A 84 -1.18 -4.21 -6.64
C ALA A 84 -1.30 -5.17 -5.45
N ILE A 85 -1.63 -6.45 -5.71
CA ILE A 85 -1.74 -7.48 -4.67
C ILE A 85 -0.39 -7.71 -3.99
N LEU A 86 0.70 -7.75 -4.75
CA LEU A 86 2.05 -7.91 -4.20
C LEU A 86 2.43 -6.73 -3.31
N LEU A 87 2.16 -5.50 -3.75
CA LEU A 87 2.45 -4.30 -2.95
C LEU A 87 1.62 -4.28 -1.66
N LEU A 88 0.32 -4.58 -1.74
CA LEU A 88 -0.54 -4.70 -0.56
C LEU A 88 -0.03 -5.77 0.42
N PHE A 89 0.39 -6.93 -0.09
CA PHE A 89 0.99 -7.97 0.74
C PHE A 89 2.30 -7.51 1.39
N LEU A 90 3.16 -6.82 0.63
CA LEU A 90 4.44 -6.36 1.15
C LEU A 90 4.26 -5.30 2.24
N VAL A 91 3.41 -4.29 2.06
CA VAL A 91 3.25 -3.27 3.10
C VAL A 91 2.60 -3.86 4.36
N LEU A 92 1.51 -4.61 4.20
CA LEU A 92 0.72 -5.10 5.33
C LEU A 92 1.28 -6.34 6.07
N GLN A 93 2.20 -7.12 5.46
CA GLN A 93 2.63 -8.42 6.02
C GLN A 93 4.14 -8.58 6.14
N SER A 94 4.91 -7.72 5.46
CA SER A 94 6.36 -7.74 5.60
C SER A 94 6.78 -6.96 6.85
N PRO A 95 8.07 -6.96 7.20
CA PRO A 95 8.60 -6.12 8.27
C PRO A 95 8.27 -4.62 8.14
N ILE A 96 7.87 -4.15 6.95
CA ILE A 96 7.43 -2.77 6.71
C ILE A 96 6.34 -2.35 7.71
N GLU A 97 5.33 -3.18 7.95
CA GLU A 97 4.27 -2.93 8.96
C GLU A 97 4.89 -2.70 10.36
N GLY A 98 5.84 -3.54 10.76
CA GLY A 98 6.50 -3.39 12.06
C GLY A 98 7.37 -2.13 12.15
N PHE A 99 7.83 -1.60 11.02
CA PHE A 99 8.58 -0.35 10.95
C PHE A 99 7.67 0.87 10.80
N SER A 100 6.49 0.75 10.18
CA SER A 100 5.52 1.83 10.07
C SER A 100 4.94 2.19 11.45
N ASP A 101 4.89 1.26 12.40
CA ASP A 101 4.57 1.57 13.79
C ASP A 101 5.65 2.39 14.52
N GLN A 102 6.88 2.40 14.00
CA GLN A 102 8.06 3.01 14.64
C GLN A 102 8.51 4.32 13.98
N PHE A 103 8.27 4.46 12.68
CA PHE A 103 8.72 5.60 11.88
C PHE A 103 7.57 6.15 11.06
N LEU A 104 7.26 7.44 11.23
CA LEU A 104 6.28 8.14 10.42
C LEU A 104 6.67 8.08 8.94
N THR A 105 7.96 8.15 8.59
CA THR A 105 8.38 8.07 7.18
C THR A 105 7.96 6.74 6.54
N VAL A 106 8.21 5.62 7.22
CA VAL A 106 7.80 4.29 6.73
C VAL A 106 6.29 4.16 6.71
N HIS A 107 5.63 4.69 7.74
CA HIS A 107 4.18 4.78 7.80
C HIS A 107 3.59 5.52 6.59
N GLN A 108 4.16 6.67 6.21
CA GLN A 108 3.69 7.39 5.02
C GLN A 108 3.94 6.62 3.71
N ILE A 109 4.99 5.80 3.62
CA ILE A 109 5.21 4.92 2.46
C ILE A 109 4.12 3.84 2.37
N GLU A 110 3.78 3.23 3.50
CA GLU A 110 2.68 2.26 3.59
C GLU A 110 1.34 2.90 3.22
N HIS A 111 1.05 4.06 3.79
CA HIS A 111 -0.22 4.77 3.60
C HIS A 111 -0.39 5.20 2.14
N MET A 112 0.66 5.78 1.53
CA MET A 112 0.68 6.11 0.11
C MET A 112 0.49 4.86 -0.79
N THR A 113 1.00 3.71 -0.35
CA THR A 113 0.78 2.46 -1.06
C THR A 113 -0.69 2.03 -0.99
N LEU A 114 -1.32 2.17 0.17
CA LEU A 114 -2.71 1.80 0.42
C LEU A 114 -3.71 2.75 -0.26
N ASP A 115 -3.53 4.06 -0.24
CA ASP A 115 -4.51 5.02 -0.75
C ASP A 115 -4.27 5.44 -2.21
N MET A 116 -3.02 5.41 -2.69
CA MET A 116 -2.67 5.86 -4.04
C MET A 116 -2.20 4.72 -4.95
N ILE A 117 -1.10 4.04 -4.61
CA ILE A 117 -0.43 3.12 -5.54
C ILE A 117 -1.31 1.89 -5.82
N ALA A 118 -1.72 1.16 -4.79
CA ALA A 118 -2.50 -0.06 -4.95
C ALA A 118 -3.89 0.21 -5.58
N PRO A 119 -4.65 1.23 -5.15
CA PRO A 119 -5.91 1.58 -5.80
C PRO A 119 -5.76 1.96 -7.27
N LEU A 120 -4.75 2.76 -7.62
CA LEU A 120 -4.46 3.12 -9.01
C LEU A 120 -4.20 1.87 -9.86
N LEU A 121 -3.32 0.97 -9.40
CA LEU A 121 -2.99 -0.27 -10.10
C LEU A 121 -4.21 -1.21 -10.21
N LEU A 122 -5.03 -1.33 -9.17
CA LEU A 122 -6.28 -2.09 -9.23
C LEU A 122 -7.25 -1.50 -10.24
N MET A 123 -7.43 -0.18 -10.29
CA MET A 123 -8.29 0.45 -11.30
C MET A 123 -7.73 0.31 -12.72
N LEU A 124 -6.41 0.24 -12.87
CA LEU A 124 -5.76 -0.08 -14.14
C LEU A 124 -6.01 -1.52 -14.59
N ALA A 125 -5.99 -2.47 -13.64
CA ALA A 125 -6.27 -3.87 -13.88
C ALA A 125 -7.73 -4.15 -14.31
N ALA A 126 -8.66 -3.27 -13.95
CA ALA A 126 -10.10 -3.45 -14.13
C ALA A 126 -10.59 -4.85 -13.66
N PRO A 127 -10.39 -5.20 -12.38
CA PRO A 127 -10.58 -6.55 -11.88
C PRO A 127 -12.05 -6.93 -11.67
N GLN A 128 -12.98 -5.98 -11.83
CA GLN A 128 -14.39 -6.18 -11.47
C GLN A 128 -15.01 -7.39 -12.20
N ALA A 129 -14.85 -7.46 -13.52
CA ALA A 129 -15.41 -8.54 -14.33
C ALA A 129 -14.74 -9.91 -14.11
N PRO A 130 -13.39 -10.03 -14.04
CA PRO A 130 -12.73 -11.25 -13.59
C PRO A 130 -13.17 -11.70 -12.19
N LEU A 131 -13.22 -10.80 -11.20
CA LEU A 131 -13.62 -11.16 -9.84
C LEU A 131 -15.05 -11.70 -9.78
N LEU A 132 -16.01 -11.04 -10.43
CA LEU A 132 -17.40 -11.50 -10.47
C LEU A 132 -17.59 -12.85 -11.17
N ARG A 133 -16.87 -13.09 -12.28
CA ARG A 133 -16.87 -14.42 -12.94
C ARG A 133 -16.15 -15.48 -12.12
N GLY A 134 -15.18 -15.03 -11.33
CA GLY A 134 -14.32 -15.77 -10.42
C GLY A 134 -14.95 -16.20 -9.11
N MET A 135 -16.01 -15.53 -8.69
CA MET A 135 -16.72 -15.79 -7.45
C MET A 135 -17.56 -17.09 -7.50
N PRO A 136 -17.61 -17.92 -6.44
CA PRO A 136 -18.51 -19.07 -6.36
C PRO A 136 -19.96 -18.70 -6.65
N GLY A 137 -20.70 -19.59 -7.30
CA GLY A 137 -22.08 -19.31 -7.74
C GLY A 137 -22.98 -18.89 -6.58
N TRP A 138 -22.99 -19.66 -5.48
CA TRP A 138 -23.78 -19.36 -4.28
C TRP A 138 -23.49 -17.97 -3.71
N LEU A 139 -22.22 -17.58 -3.64
CA LEU A 139 -21.80 -16.29 -3.10
C LEU A 139 -22.19 -15.15 -4.05
N ARG A 140 -22.01 -15.35 -5.35
CA ARG A 140 -22.43 -14.39 -6.38
C ARG A 140 -23.94 -14.18 -6.37
N HIS A 141 -24.73 -15.25 -6.25
CA HIS A 141 -26.19 -15.19 -6.20
C HIS A 141 -26.72 -14.56 -4.90
N ARG A 142 -25.95 -14.60 -3.81
CA ARG A 142 -26.30 -13.91 -2.56
C ARG A 142 -25.86 -12.44 -2.55
N LEU A 143 -24.61 -12.16 -2.90
CA LEU A 143 -24.02 -10.83 -2.77
C LEU A 143 -24.45 -9.87 -3.89
N VAL A 144 -24.46 -10.32 -5.15
CA VAL A 144 -24.72 -9.41 -6.28
C VAL A 144 -26.15 -8.83 -6.21
N PRO A 145 -27.21 -9.63 -6.00
CA PRO A 145 -28.56 -9.07 -5.84
C PRO A 145 -28.72 -8.26 -4.54
N SER A 146 -28.04 -8.63 -3.45
CA SER A 146 -28.11 -7.86 -2.20
C SER A 146 -27.48 -6.48 -2.34
N ILE A 147 -26.35 -6.38 -3.07
CA ILE A 147 -25.63 -5.13 -3.27
C ILE A 147 -26.29 -4.28 -4.37
N MET A 148 -26.61 -4.89 -5.51
CA MET A 148 -27.17 -4.17 -6.67
C MET A 148 -28.68 -3.95 -6.57
N GLY A 149 -29.41 -4.80 -5.83
CA GLY A 149 -30.85 -4.67 -5.58
C GLY A 149 -31.20 -3.76 -4.41
N ASN A 150 -30.25 -3.45 -3.53
CA ASN A 150 -30.45 -2.45 -2.48
C ASN A 150 -30.29 -1.04 -3.06
N GLY A 151 -31.43 -0.39 -3.36
CA GLY A 151 -31.45 0.97 -3.93
C GLY A 151 -30.82 2.03 -3.02
N ALA A 152 -30.75 1.84 -1.71
CA ALA A 152 -30.04 2.75 -0.82
C ALA A 152 -28.53 2.63 -1.01
N LEU A 153 -28.00 1.40 -0.97
CA LEU A 153 -26.57 1.16 -1.16
C LEU A 153 -26.08 1.61 -2.55
N HIS A 154 -26.87 1.32 -3.59
CA HIS A 154 -26.57 1.79 -4.94
C HIS A 154 -26.52 3.33 -5.01
N ARG A 155 -27.49 4.02 -4.42
CA ARG A 155 -27.51 5.49 -4.36
C ARG A 155 -26.32 6.04 -3.57
N THR A 156 -26.01 5.47 -2.41
CA THR A 156 -24.85 5.86 -1.61
C THR A 156 -23.56 5.73 -2.42
N PHE A 157 -23.33 4.57 -3.06
CA PHE A 157 -22.15 4.38 -3.90
C PHE A 157 -22.11 5.35 -5.09
N ALA A 158 -23.26 5.57 -5.75
CA ALA A 158 -23.37 6.51 -6.85
C ALA A 158 -23.07 7.95 -6.42
N THR A 159 -23.46 8.35 -5.21
CA THR A 159 -23.18 9.67 -4.63
C THR A 159 -21.71 9.82 -4.23
N ILE A 160 -21.17 8.90 -3.43
CA ILE A 160 -19.77 9.00 -2.95
C ILE A 160 -18.75 8.87 -4.09
N SER A 161 -19.13 8.21 -5.19
CA SER A 161 -18.29 8.09 -6.40
C SER A 161 -18.39 9.31 -7.33
N GLN A 162 -19.17 10.35 -6.99
CA GLN A 162 -19.16 11.60 -7.75
C GLN A 162 -17.86 12.37 -7.51
N PRO A 163 -17.42 13.25 -8.44
CA PRO A 163 -16.13 13.92 -8.35
C PRO A 163 -15.88 14.65 -7.02
N ILE A 164 -16.85 15.45 -6.56
CA ILE A 164 -16.72 16.23 -5.31
C ILE A 164 -16.71 15.30 -4.08
N PRO A 165 -17.71 14.44 -3.84
CA PRO A 165 -17.68 13.50 -2.72
C PRO A 165 -16.46 12.58 -2.70
N ALA A 166 -16.02 12.06 -3.86
CA ALA A 166 -14.84 11.21 -3.94
C ALA A 166 -13.57 11.95 -3.54
N SER A 167 -13.41 13.21 -3.96
CA SER A 167 -12.26 14.04 -3.58
C SER A 167 -12.27 14.39 -2.10
N LEU A 168 -13.44 14.79 -1.58
CA LEU A 168 -13.60 15.10 -0.16
C LEU A 168 -13.38 13.87 0.72
N LEU A 169 -13.82 12.69 0.28
CA LEU A 169 -13.58 11.44 1.01
C LEU A 169 -12.10 11.09 0.99
N PHE A 170 -11.41 11.23 -0.14
CA PHE A 170 -9.99 10.98 -0.26
C PHE A 170 -9.16 11.90 0.65
N ILE A 171 -9.33 13.21 0.49
CA ILE A 171 -8.64 14.25 1.28
C ILE A 171 -9.04 14.14 2.76
N GLY A 172 -10.34 14.12 3.05
CA GLY A 172 -10.84 14.11 4.41
C GLY A 172 -10.46 12.87 5.20
N THR A 173 -10.34 11.70 4.54
CA THR A 173 -9.84 10.48 5.21
C THR A 173 -8.36 10.66 5.55
N SER A 174 -7.53 11.11 4.60
CA SER A 174 -6.11 11.39 4.85
C SER A 174 -5.94 12.38 6.01
N ASP A 175 -6.62 13.53 5.96
CA ASP A 175 -6.48 14.58 6.96
C ASP A 175 -6.99 14.15 8.34
N PHE A 176 -8.12 13.44 8.39
CA PHE A 176 -8.70 12.94 9.64
C PHE A 176 -7.70 12.08 10.41
N TRP A 177 -7.02 11.19 9.71
CA TRP A 177 -6.08 10.29 10.36
C TRP A 177 -4.76 10.94 10.72
N MET A 178 -4.39 12.03 10.05
CA MET A 178 -3.20 12.81 10.40
C MET A 178 -3.40 13.74 11.61
N ILE A 179 -4.62 13.79 12.18
CA ILE A 179 -4.86 14.50 13.44
C ILE A 179 -4.08 13.80 14.57
N PRO A 180 -3.16 14.50 15.28
CA PRO A 180 -2.22 13.86 16.21
C PRO A 180 -2.84 12.90 17.23
N ARG A 181 -3.97 13.26 17.84
CA ARG A 181 -4.65 12.39 18.82
C ARG A 181 -5.23 11.13 18.22
N ILE A 182 -5.73 11.20 16.99
CA ILE A 182 -6.34 10.08 16.27
C ILE A 182 -5.23 9.19 15.73
N HIS A 183 -4.22 9.80 15.13
CA HIS A 183 -2.98 9.16 14.71
C HIS A 183 -2.38 8.34 15.87
N ASP A 184 -2.07 8.97 17.01
CA ASP A 184 -1.48 8.28 18.16
C ASP A 184 -2.39 7.16 18.73
N ALA A 185 -3.71 7.32 18.65
CA ALA A 185 -4.65 6.31 19.12
C ALA A 185 -4.64 5.07 18.23
N SER A 186 -4.49 5.26 16.92
CA SER A 186 -4.46 4.15 15.97
C SER A 186 -3.27 3.20 16.18
N LEU A 187 -2.08 3.74 16.49
CA LEU A 187 -0.88 2.95 16.78
C LEU A 187 -0.96 2.21 18.12
N ARG A 188 -1.93 2.54 18.98
CA ARG A 188 -2.13 1.91 20.29
C ARG A 188 -3.29 0.93 20.31
N ILE A 189 -4.26 1.10 19.40
CA ILE A 189 -5.52 0.36 19.41
C ILE A 189 -5.67 -0.36 18.06
N PRO A 190 -5.49 -1.70 18.02
CA PRO A 190 -5.49 -2.48 16.77
C PRO A 190 -6.74 -2.28 15.91
N LEU A 191 -7.92 -2.17 16.52
CA LEU A 191 -9.16 -1.91 15.78
C LEU A 191 -9.14 -0.56 15.06
N ILE A 192 -8.56 0.47 15.68
CA ILE A 192 -8.45 1.80 15.05
C ILE A 192 -7.42 1.75 13.93
N HIS A 193 -6.32 1.01 14.11
CA HIS A 193 -5.34 0.74 13.07
C HIS A 193 -5.97 0.08 11.83
N ASP A 194 -6.73 -1.00 12.03
CA ASP A 194 -7.43 -1.70 10.94
C ASP A 194 -8.41 -0.77 10.22
N LEU A 195 -9.16 0.06 10.96
CA LEU A 195 -10.07 1.05 10.39
C LEU A 195 -9.32 2.11 9.58
N TRP A 196 -8.11 2.49 10.01
CA TRP A 196 -7.26 3.40 9.26
C TRP A 196 -6.91 2.79 7.89
N HIS A 197 -6.33 1.59 7.88
CA HIS A 197 -5.98 0.89 6.64
C HIS A 197 -7.19 0.70 5.70
N ILE A 198 -8.32 0.25 6.25
CA ILE A 198 -9.54 0.01 5.46
C ILE A 198 -10.07 1.31 4.84
N THR A 199 -10.15 2.39 5.62
CA THR A 199 -10.74 3.64 5.13
C THR A 199 -9.84 4.33 4.12
N LEU A 200 -8.51 4.30 4.28
CA LEU A 200 -7.56 4.81 3.29
C LEU A 200 -7.64 4.04 1.97
N PHE A 201 -7.60 2.70 2.04
CA PHE A 201 -7.69 1.88 0.85
C PHE A 201 -9.04 2.09 0.13
N ALA A 202 -10.14 2.17 0.88
CA ALA A 202 -11.47 2.41 0.32
C ALA A 202 -11.60 3.81 -0.33
N SER A 203 -11.10 4.87 0.32
CA SER A 203 -11.16 6.23 -0.21
C SER A 203 -10.34 6.34 -1.51
N GLY A 204 -9.15 5.76 -1.54
CA GLY A 204 -8.31 5.64 -2.73
C GLY A 204 -9.01 4.91 -3.88
N LEU A 205 -9.62 3.76 -3.60
CA LEU A 205 -10.38 3.01 -4.60
C LEU A 205 -11.51 3.83 -5.21
N ILE A 206 -12.27 4.58 -4.40
CA ILE A 206 -13.37 5.43 -4.86
C ILE A 206 -12.84 6.60 -5.70
N PHE A 207 -11.76 7.24 -5.26
CA PHE A 207 -11.12 8.34 -5.98
C PHE A 207 -10.64 7.92 -7.36
N PHE A 208 -9.80 6.88 -7.44
CA PHE A 208 -9.28 6.39 -8.72
C PHE A 208 -10.34 5.72 -9.59
N PHE A 209 -11.40 5.14 -9.00
CA PHE A 209 -12.54 4.63 -9.74
C PHE A 209 -13.20 5.73 -10.57
N ARG A 210 -13.45 6.90 -9.96
CA ARG A 210 -14.05 8.04 -10.68
C ARG A 210 -13.05 8.73 -11.60
N LEU A 211 -11.80 8.93 -11.15
CA LEU A 211 -10.76 9.61 -11.93
C LEU A 211 -10.39 8.86 -13.21
N LEU A 212 -10.37 7.53 -13.20
CA LEU A 212 -9.95 6.69 -14.33
C LEU A 212 -11.10 6.16 -15.20
N ASP A 213 -12.35 6.56 -14.92
CA ASP A 213 -13.51 6.18 -15.72
C ASP A 213 -13.37 6.71 -17.17
N PRO A 214 -13.24 5.89 -18.22
CA PRO A 214 -13.00 6.38 -19.57
C PRO A 214 -14.22 7.02 -20.23
N ARG A 215 -15.41 6.91 -19.62
CA ARG A 215 -16.65 7.41 -20.24
C ARG A 215 -16.69 8.94 -20.25
N PRO A 216 -17.18 9.58 -21.33
CA PRO A 216 -17.42 11.02 -21.34
C PRO A 216 -18.66 11.38 -20.49
N ALA A 217 -18.78 12.66 -20.15
CA ALA A 217 -19.99 13.18 -19.53
C ALA A 217 -21.21 12.96 -20.45
N PRO A 218 -22.41 12.69 -19.90
CA PRO A 218 -22.78 12.68 -18.48
C PRO A 218 -22.53 11.34 -17.76
N LEU A 219 -22.16 10.27 -18.47
CA LEU A 219 -21.96 8.94 -17.88
C LEU A 219 -20.69 8.88 -17.00
N GLY A 220 -19.62 9.54 -17.45
CA GLY A 220 -18.38 9.74 -16.69
C GLY A 220 -18.26 11.16 -16.13
N ALA A 221 -17.10 11.48 -15.55
CA ALA A 221 -16.80 12.84 -15.09
C ALA A 221 -16.32 13.71 -16.27
N PRO A 222 -16.75 14.98 -16.38
CA PRO A 222 -16.20 15.92 -17.35
C PRO A 222 -14.71 16.20 -17.04
N LEU A 223 -13.96 16.62 -18.04
CA LEU A 223 -12.52 16.87 -17.92
C LEU A 223 -12.19 17.85 -16.79
N LEU A 224 -12.89 18.99 -16.73
CA LEU A 224 -12.68 19.99 -15.68
C LEU A 224 -12.87 19.39 -14.27
N ALA A 225 -13.87 18.53 -14.07
CA ALA A 225 -14.08 17.89 -12.78
C ALA A 225 -12.88 17.02 -12.39
N ARG A 226 -12.30 16.25 -13.33
CA ARG A 226 -11.12 15.42 -13.05
C ARG A 226 -9.88 16.24 -12.74
N VAL A 227 -9.68 17.35 -13.48
CA VAL A 227 -8.60 18.30 -13.21
C VAL A 227 -8.76 18.88 -11.80
N LEU A 228 -9.98 19.28 -11.41
CA LEU A 228 -10.25 19.78 -10.06
C LEU A 228 -10.08 18.71 -8.98
N MET A 229 -10.46 17.45 -9.24
CA MET A 229 -10.21 16.34 -8.31
C MET A 229 -8.70 16.20 -8.03
N CYS A 230 -7.88 16.14 -9.09
CA CYS A 230 -6.43 16.04 -8.94
C CYS A 230 -5.85 17.29 -8.29
N TRP A 231 -6.26 18.48 -8.72
CA TRP A 231 -5.77 19.74 -8.17
C TRP A 231 -6.08 19.87 -6.67
N LEU A 232 -7.29 19.52 -6.22
CA LEU A 232 -7.64 19.55 -4.81
C LEU A 232 -6.79 18.56 -3.99
N ALA A 233 -6.64 17.33 -4.47
CA ALA A 233 -5.83 16.31 -3.81
C ALA A 233 -4.34 16.72 -3.77
N GLU A 234 -3.85 17.33 -4.85
CA GLU A 234 -2.49 17.84 -4.98
C GLU A 234 -2.24 18.98 -3.99
N MET A 235 -3.13 19.99 -3.96
CA MET A 235 -3.00 21.11 -3.03
C MET A 235 -3.00 20.64 -1.58
N ASN A 236 -3.84 19.66 -1.24
CA ASN A 236 -3.83 19.08 0.11
C ASN A 236 -2.47 18.45 0.44
N THR A 237 -1.99 17.60 -0.46
CA THR A 237 -0.73 16.86 -0.30
C THR A 237 0.46 17.81 -0.16
N ILE A 238 0.52 18.86 -0.98
CA ILE A 238 1.56 19.89 -0.92
C ILE A 238 1.50 20.66 0.40
N LEU A 239 0.33 21.16 0.79
CA LEU A 239 0.19 21.99 2.00
C LEU A 239 0.51 21.19 3.27
N PHE A 240 -0.03 19.99 3.38
CA PHE A 240 0.17 19.13 4.54
C PHE A 240 1.61 18.63 4.63
N GLY A 241 2.16 18.16 3.50
CA GLY A 241 3.54 17.71 3.43
C GLY A 241 4.54 18.84 3.69
N PHE A 242 4.28 20.05 3.18
CA PHE A 242 5.06 21.25 3.51
C PHE A 242 5.03 21.54 5.02
N TYR A 243 3.84 21.58 5.63
CA TYR A 243 3.69 21.81 7.06
C TYR A 243 4.51 20.82 7.90
N LEU A 244 4.39 19.52 7.60
CA LEU A 244 5.17 18.47 8.29
C LEU A 244 6.67 18.59 8.06
N SER A 245 7.09 18.94 6.83
CA SER A 245 8.51 19.03 6.45
C SER A 245 9.24 20.18 7.14
N PHE A 246 8.56 21.29 7.41
CA PHE A 246 9.18 22.53 7.91
C PHE A 246 8.87 22.84 9.38
N LYS A 247 8.06 22.03 10.05
CA LYS A 247 7.80 22.20 11.48
C LYS A 247 9.08 22.09 12.32
N SER A 248 9.03 22.69 13.51
CA SER A 248 10.13 22.68 14.50
C SER A 248 9.84 21.83 15.74
N VAL A 249 8.63 21.26 15.85
CA VAL A 249 8.17 20.46 16.99
C VAL A 249 7.76 19.07 16.54
N VAL A 250 7.84 18.09 17.45
CA VAL A 250 7.28 16.74 17.27
C VAL A 250 5.77 16.80 17.49
N LEU A 251 4.99 16.20 16.59
CA LEU A 251 3.53 16.22 16.64
C LEU A 251 2.94 14.88 17.08
N TYR A 252 3.63 13.78 16.79
CA TYR A 252 3.14 12.42 17.00
C TYR A 252 3.97 11.72 18.08
N ASP A 253 3.47 11.74 19.31
CA ASP A 253 4.19 11.19 20.48
C ASP A 253 4.35 9.68 20.42
N ALA A 254 3.55 8.99 19.60
CA ALA A 254 3.64 7.54 19.42
C ALA A 254 5.03 7.09 18.94
N TYR A 255 5.64 7.82 17.99
CA TYR A 255 6.94 7.47 17.41
C TYR A 255 8.12 7.83 18.32
N GLY A 256 8.00 8.90 19.12
CA GLY A 256 9.09 9.42 19.95
C GLY A 256 9.52 8.51 21.13
N ARG A 257 8.79 7.43 21.41
CA ARG A 257 9.05 6.53 22.55
C ARG A 257 9.92 5.32 22.21
N MET A 258 10.20 5.09 20.93
CA MET A 258 10.93 3.91 20.46
C MET A 258 12.38 4.31 20.16
N ALA A 259 13.34 3.50 20.62
CA ALA A 259 14.75 3.72 20.31
C ALA A 259 14.95 3.48 18.80
N PRO A 260 15.26 4.51 17.98
CA PRO A 260 15.17 4.36 16.53
C PRO A 260 16.25 3.41 16.03
N PHE A 261 15.85 2.33 15.36
CA PHE A 261 16.76 1.37 14.71
C PHE A 261 17.74 2.06 13.73
N TRP A 262 17.30 3.12 13.06
CA TRP A 262 18.11 3.92 12.12
C TRP A 262 18.74 5.18 12.74
N HIS A 263 18.66 5.35 14.07
CA HIS A 263 19.19 6.53 14.78
C HIS A 263 18.65 7.90 14.33
N ILE A 264 17.56 7.91 13.55
CA ILE A 264 16.90 9.15 13.10
C ILE A 264 16.14 9.78 14.27
N SER A 265 16.32 11.08 14.50
CA SER A 265 15.53 11.82 15.49
C SER A 265 14.04 11.87 15.13
N ALA A 266 13.13 11.77 16.12
CA ALA A 266 11.68 11.80 15.87
C ALA A 266 11.22 13.05 15.09
N LEU A 267 11.83 14.21 15.36
CA LEU A 267 11.54 15.44 14.61
C LEU A 267 11.89 15.29 13.12
N ASN A 268 13.07 14.74 12.80
CA ASN A 268 13.49 14.58 11.42
C ASN A 268 12.72 13.46 10.72
N ASP A 269 12.41 12.36 11.40
CA ASP A 269 11.51 11.34 10.85
C ASP A 269 10.16 11.95 10.45
N GLU A 270 9.55 12.78 11.29
CA GLU A 270 8.29 13.43 10.91
C GLU A 270 8.44 14.40 9.71
N ARG A 271 9.60 15.09 9.60
CA ARG A 271 9.89 15.96 8.45
C ARG A 271 10.05 15.15 7.16
N PHE A 272 10.71 14.00 7.22
CA PHE A 272 10.85 13.09 6.09
C PHE A 272 9.53 12.40 5.73
N GLY A 273 8.68 12.11 6.72
CA GLY A 273 7.28 11.73 6.49
C GLY A 273 6.54 12.82 5.70
N GLY A 274 6.71 14.09 6.07
CA GLY A 274 6.17 15.23 5.31
C GLY A 274 6.67 15.31 3.87
N LEU A 275 7.98 15.12 3.64
CA LEU A 275 8.57 15.12 2.30
C LEU A 275 8.10 13.92 1.46
N THR A 276 7.90 12.77 2.10
CA THR A 276 7.38 11.55 1.47
C THR A 276 5.92 11.72 1.07
N MET A 277 5.11 12.32 1.92
CA MET A 277 3.74 12.68 1.59
C MET A 277 3.72 13.67 0.42
N TRP A 278 4.55 14.73 0.48
CA TRP A 278 4.57 15.76 -0.55
C TRP A 278 5.07 15.23 -1.91
N ILE A 279 6.34 14.85 -2.02
CA ILE A 279 6.98 14.65 -3.32
C ILE A 279 6.46 13.37 -4.01
N PRO A 280 6.59 12.17 -3.41
CA PRO A 280 5.95 10.96 -3.91
C PRO A 280 4.42 11.07 -4.07
N GLY A 281 3.69 11.66 -3.12
CA GLY A 281 2.24 11.79 -3.23
C GLY A 281 1.81 12.64 -4.43
N SER A 282 2.44 13.81 -4.60
CA SER A 282 2.28 14.68 -5.78
C SER A 282 2.54 13.95 -7.10
N MET A 283 3.63 13.17 -7.14
CA MET A 283 3.97 12.36 -8.30
C MET A 283 2.85 11.36 -8.65
N MET A 284 2.25 10.70 -7.66
CA MET A 284 1.19 9.72 -7.87
C MET A 284 -0.11 10.34 -8.39
N ILE A 285 -0.48 11.52 -7.88
CA ILE A 285 -1.66 12.26 -8.35
C ILE A 285 -1.45 12.74 -9.79
N ALA A 286 -0.29 13.34 -10.09
CA ALA A 286 0.08 13.77 -11.44
C ALA A 286 0.07 12.61 -12.44
N LEU A 287 0.61 11.46 -12.04
CA LEU A 287 0.56 10.24 -12.82
C LEU A 287 -0.87 9.74 -13.07
N GLY A 288 -1.70 9.72 -12.03
CA GLY A 288 -3.13 9.39 -12.16
C GLY A 288 -3.85 10.30 -13.15
N ALA A 289 -3.56 11.60 -13.12
CA ALA A 289 -4.08 12.58 -14.06
C ALA A 289 -3.65 12.29 -15.50
N LEU A 290 -2.35 12.03 -15.73
CA LEU A 290 -1.82 11.70 -17.06
C LEU A 290 -2.48 10.43 -17.63
N ILE A 291 -2.63 9.40 -16.80
CA ILE A 291 -3.32 8.16 -17.19
C ILE A 291 -4.78 8.43 -17.52
N ALA A 292 -5.47 9.24 -16.71
CA ALA A 292 -6.87 9.61 -16.95
C ALA A 292 -7.03 10.33 -18.31
N LEU A 293 -6.16 11.31 -18.59
CA LEU A 293 -6.13 12.04 -19.86
C LEU A 293 -5.89 11.09 -21.04
N TYR A 294 -4.87 10.22 -20.94
CA TYR A 294 -4.57 9.23 -21.97
C TYR A 294 -5.77 8.30 -22.23
N ARG A 295 -6.46 7.85 -21.17
CA ARG A 295 -7.64 6.98 -21.29
C ARG A 295 -8.82 7.68 -21.96
N ILE A 296 -9.05 8.95 -21.67
CA ILE A 296 -10.12 9.76 -22.29
C ILE A 296 -9.82 9.94 -23.77
N ALA A 297 -8.63 10.43 -24.12
CA ALA A 297 -8.21 10.60 -25.51
C ALA A 297 -8.32 9.29 -26.31
N SER A 298 -7.78 8.20 -25.75
CA SER A 298 -7.88 6.87 -26.36
C SER A 298 -9.31 6.36 -26.52
N HIS A 299 -10.23 6.77 -25.63
CA HIS A 299 -11.64 6.39 -25.71
C HIS A 299 -12.35 7.19 -26.81
N GLU A 300 -12.10 8.49 -26.91
CA GLU A 300 -12.62 9.37 -27.96
C GLU A 300 -12.19 8.89 -29.36
N ASP A 301 -10.91 8.57 -29.54
CA ASP A 301 -10.39 8.00 -30.80
C ASP A 301 -11.12 6.72 -31.22
N ARG A 302 -11.37 5.81 -30.26
CA ARG A 302 -12.10 4.56 -30.53
C ARG A 302 -13.57 4.78 -30.86
N VAL A 303 -14.20 5.82 -30.32
CA VAL A 303 -15.59 6.17 -30.63
C VAL A 303 -15.66 6.85 -32.00
N ALA A 304 -14.75 7.78 -32.29
CA ALA A 304 -14.63 8.43 -33.59
C ALA A 304 -14.36 7.42 -34.71
N GLY A 305 -13.39 6.51 -34.53
CA GLY A 305 -13.09 5.46 -35.51
C GLY A 305 -14.28 4.53 -35.79
N ARG A 306 -15.08 4.17 -34.77
CA ARG A 306 -16.31 3.38 -34.95
C ARG A 306 -17.37 4.14 -35.74
N ARG A 307 -17.54 5.46 -35.51
CA ARG A 307 -18.48 6.30 -36.27
C ARG A 307 -18.07 6.41 -37.74
N ILE A 308 -16.80 6.63 -38.02
CA ILE A 308 -16.26 6.70 -39.39
C ILE A 308 -16.47 5.37 -40.12
N ALA A 309 -16.18 4.24 -39.45
CA ALA A 309 -16.39 2.91 -40.01
C ALA A 309 -17.87 2.62 -40.34
N LEU A 310 -18.81 3.09 -39.51
CA LEU A 310 -20.25 2.94 -39.76
C LEU A 310 -20.75 3.75 -40.96
N VAL A 311 -20.12 4.90 -41.24
CA VAL A 311 -20.48 5.79 -42.37
C VAL A 311 -19.78 5.39 -43.67
N GLY A 312 -18.87 4.42 -43.64
CA GLY A 312 -18.13 3.96 -44.82
C GLY A 312 -17.15 5.00 -45.38
N ALA A 313 -16.84 6.06 -44.62
CA ALA A 313 -15.88 7.07 -45.03
C ALA A 313 -14.46 6.48 -45.03
N PRO A 314 -13.65 6.70 -46.07
CA PRO A 314 -12.28 6.21 -46.11
C PRO A 314 -11.49 6.80 -44.93
N PRO A 315 -10.62 6.01 -44.27
CA PRO A 315 -9.80 6.54 -43.19
C PRO A 315 -8.97 7.71 -43.72
N VAL A 316 -9.01 8.85 -43.01
CA VAL A 316 -8.26 10.05 -43.40
C VAL A 316 -6.79 9.66 -43.54
N ARG A 317 -6.23 9.81 -44.74
CA ARG A 317 -4.83 9.51 -45.05
C ARG A 317 -3.95 10.38 -44.14
N ASN A 318 -3.15 9.76 -43.28
CA ASN A 318 -2.36 10.31 -42.15
C ASN A 318 -3.01 10.32 -40.76
N SER A 319 -4.27 9.91 -40.60
CA SER A 319 -4.79 9.50 -39.30
C SER A 319 -4.28 8.10 -38.97
N GLN A 320 -3.03 8.05 -38.54
CA GLN A 320 -2.47 6.87 -37.90
C GLN A 320 -3.22 6.65 -36.57
N TYR A 321 -4.45 6.14 -36.62
CA TYR A 321 -5.12 5.53 -35.48
C TYR A 321 -4.38 4.24 -35.15
N HIS A 322 -3.17 4.37 -34.61
CA HIS A 322 -2.33 3.26 -34.18
C HIS A 322 -2.98 2.63 -32.94
N VAL A 323 -3.97 1.76 -33.15
CA VAL A 323 -4.36 0.73 -32.19
C VAL A 323 -3.29 -0.34 -32.22
N GLY A 324 -2.12 -0.02 -31.68
CA GLY A 324 -0.98 -0.90 -31.76
C GLY A 324 0.20 -0.36 -31.01
N LYS A 325 0.32 -0.76 -29.74
CA LYS A 325 1.54 -1.39 -29.20
C LYS A 325 1.22 -2.05 -27.85
N ARG A 326 0.87 -3.34 -27.91
CA ARG A 326 0.61 -4.19 -26.72
C ARG A 326 1.88 -4.43 -25.87
N ARG A 327 3.07 -4.23 -26.46
CA ARG A 327 4.39 -4.45 -25.85
C ARG A 327 4.88 -3.25 -25.02
N ASP A 328 4.50 -2.03 -25.40
CA ASP A 328 4.90 -0.79 -24.71
C ASP A 328 4.28 -0.67 -23.31
N ASN A 329 3.09 -1.25 -23.11
CA ASN A 329 2.36 -1.15 -21.84
C ASN A 329 3.00 -1.96 -20.69
N LEU A 330 3.75 -3.02 -20.98
CA LEU A 330 4.45 -3.79 -19.94
C LEU A 330 5.72 -3.07 -19.48
N ASN A 331 6.48 -2.51 -20.44
CA ASN A 331 7.65 -1.70 -20.12
C ASN A 331 7.25 -0.42 -19.37
N LEU A 332 6.11 0.18 -19.72
CA LEU A 332 5.52 1.28 -18.96
C LEU A 332 5.17 0.85 -17.53
N ALA A 333 4.52 -0.31 -17.35
CA ALA A 333 4.17 -0.81 -16.02
C ALA A 333 5.41 -1.10 -15.16
N LEU A 334 6.44 -1.73 -15.72
CA LEU A 334 7.70 -2.00 -15.03
C LEU A 334 8.47 -0.72 -14.74
N GLY A 335 8.54 0.21 -15.70
CA GLY A 335 9.18 1.52 -15.52
C GLY A 335 8.49 2.34 -14.45
N LEU A 336 7.16 2.26 -14.36
CA LEU A 336 6.39 2.95 -13.33
C LEU A 336 6.68 2.41 -11.93
N VAL A 337 6.61 1.08 -11.75
CA VAL A 337 6.91 0.44 -10.47
C VAL A 337 8.37 0.71 -10.07
N GLY A 338 9.30 0.66 -11.02
CA GLY A 338 10.71 0.96 -10.78
C GLY A 338 10.95 2.42 -10.40
N PHE A 339 10.29 3.36 -11.06
CA PHE A 339 10.41 4.79 -10.75
C PHE A 339 9.84 5.14 -9.37
N VAL A 340 8.66 4.57 -9.03
CA VAL A 340 8.05 4.71 -7.69
C VAL A 340 8.99 4.15 -6.62
N GLY A 341 9.50 2.94 -6.81
CA GLY A 341 10.46 2.33 -5.89
C GLY A 341 11.73 3.16 -5.73
N PHE A 342 12.28 3.67 -6.82
CA PHE A 342 13.45 4.55 -6.81
C PHE A 342 13.21 5.83 -6.01
N MET A 343 12.07 6.50 -6.19
CA MET A 343 11.74 7.71 -5.46
C MET A 343 11.57 7.44 -3.96
N LEU A 344 10.88 6.37 -3.59
CA LEU A 344 10.68 6.03 -2.16
C LEU A 344 11.99 5.65 -1.47
N ILE A 345 12.80 4.83 -2.11
CA ILE A 345 14.13 4.47 -1.61
C ILE A 345 15.03 5.70 -1.55
N GLY A 346 14.98 6.57 -2.56
CA GLY A 346 15.75 7.81 -2.61
C GLY A 346 15.42 8.75 -1.46
N THR A 347 14.13 8.97 -1.16
CA THR A 347 13.70 9.78 -0.01
C THR A 347 14.18 9.17 1.30
N MET A 348 14.10 7.84 1.44
CA MET A 348 14.54 7.16 2.66
C MET A 348 16.06 7.24 2.87
N ILE A 349 16.84 7.07 1.80
CA ILE A 349 18.30 7.22 1.87
C ILE A 349 18.67 8.67 2.20
N ALA A 350 18.04 9.64 1.54
CA ALA A 350 18.25 11.06 1.83
C ALA A 350 17.92 11.39 3.29
N ALA A 351 16.87 10.78 3.85
CA ALA A 351 16.48 10.93 5.24
C ALA A 351 17.58 10.52 6.21
N VAL A 352 18.06 9.28 6.08
CA VAL A 352 19.11 8.71 6.92
C VAL A 352 20.40 9.53 6.79
N VAL A 353 20.82 9.86 5.56
CA VAL A 353 22.08 10.57 5.30
C VAL A 353 22.05 11.99 5.86
N TYR A 354 20.95 12.72 5.66
CA TYR A 354 20.82 14.09 6.15
C TYR A 354 20.79 14.17 7.68
N ASP A 355 20.06 13.27 8.36
CA ASP A 355 20.04 13.24 9.83
C ASP A 355 21.43 12.92 10.39
N HIS A 356 22.14 11.95 9.81
CA HIS A 356 23.50 11.61 10.22
C HIS A 356 24.49 12.78 10.04
N MET A 357 24.35 13.59 8.99
CA MET A 357 25.19 14.78 8.78
C MET A 357 24.88 15.93 9.74
N THR A 358 23.63 16.06 10.20
CA THR A 358 23.16 17.24 10.94
C THR A 358 23.06 17.01 12.45
N ASN A 359 22.93 15.76 12.91
CA ASN A 359 22.75 15.39 14.33
C ASN A 359 23.75 14.32 14.84
N PRO A 360 25.08 14.53 14.75
CA PRO A 360 26.09 13.53 15.15
C PRO A 360 26.07 13.16 16.66
N GLN A 361 25.37 13.93 17.50
CA GLN A 361 25.28 13.65 18.94
C GLN A 361 24.29 12.53 19.31
N VAL A 362 23.27 12.28 18.48
CA VAL A 362 22.30 11.18 18.68
C VAL A 362 23.01 9.82 18.59
N ASP A 363 23.95 9.69 17.64
CA ASP A 363 24.81 8.52 17.50
C ASP A 363 25.70 8.31 18.73
N THR A 364 26.29 9.38 19.29
CA THR A 364 27.18 9.25 20.45
C THR A 364 26.44 8.76 21.70
N ALA A 365 25.24 9.29 21.96
CA ALA A 365 24.43 8.88 23.11
C ALA A 365 23.87 7.45 22.97
N ALA A 366 23.43 7.07 21.76
CA ALA A 366 22.97 5.72 21.46
C ALA A 366 24.13 4.71 21.55
N PHE A 367 25.32 5.05 21.04
CA PHE A 367 26.51 4.22 21.12
C PHE A 367 26.97 4.02 22.57
N ILE A 368 26.87 5.05 23.42
CA ILE A 368 27.15 4.95 24.86
C ILE A 368 26.13 4.02 25.56
N GLN A 369 24.83 4.11 25.24
CA GLN A 369 23.82 3.21 25.82
C GLN A 369 23.98 1.74 25.40
N VAL A 370 24.29 1.48 24.13
CA VAL A 370 24.55 0.12 23.63
C VAL A 370 25.84 -0.45 24.24
N ARG A 371 26.88 0.37 24.39
CA ARG A 371 28.14 -0.02 25.05
C ARG A 371 27.95 -0.27 26.55
N ALA A 372 27.13 0.53 27.23
CA ALA A 372 26.79 0.32 28.63
C ALA A 372 26.05 -1.02 28.85
N ARG A 373 25.08 -1.38 27.98
CA ARG A 373 24.40 -2.70 28.06
C ARG A 373 25.30 -3.89 27.73
N LYS A 374 26.31 -3.72 26.87
CA LYS A 374 27.29 -4.79 26.58
C LYS A 374 28.34 -4.98 27.68
N LEU A 375 28.63 -3.92 28.47
CA LEU A 375 29.56 -3.99 29.58
C LEU A 375 28.89 -4.43 30.88
N ASP A 376 27.61 -4.10 31.08
CA ASP A 376 26.76 -4.62 32.15
C ASP A 376 26.05 -5.92 31.68
N GLY A 377 26.78 -7.02 31.58
CA GLY A 377 26.15 -8.35 31.71
C GLY A 377 25.37 -8.45 33.04
N PRO A 378 24.45 -9.42 33.21
CA PRO A 378 23.54 -9.46 34.35
C PRO A 378 24.31 -9.26 35.66
N ARG A 379 24.12 -8.10 36.29
CA ARG A 379 24.87 -7.69 37.47
C ARG A 379 24.65 -8.73 38.56
N ALA A 380 25.75 -9.17 39.17
CA ALA A 380 25.87 -10.22 40.18
C ALA A 380 25.15 -9.96 41.53
N HIS A 381 24.11 -9.13 41.56
CA HIS A 381 23.33 -8.81 42.76
C HIS A 381 22.04 -9.63 42.92
N GLU A 382 21.54 -10.29 41.87
CA GLU A 382 20.32 -11.12 41.96
C GLU A 382 20.56 -12.60 42.34
N VAL A 383 21.80 -13.10 42.28
CA VAL A 383 22.10 -14.50 42.63
C VAL A 383 22.30 -14.70 44.14
N ARG A 384 22.42 -13.63 44.94
CA ARG A 384 22.69 -13.74 46.39
C ARG A 384 21.44 -13.79 47.28
N SER A 385 20.23 -13.61 46.73
CA SER A 385 18.98 -13.67 47.51
C SER A 385 18.29 -15.05 47.51
N ALA A 386 18.74 -16.00 46.67
CA ALA A 386 18.10 -17.31 46.51
C ALA A 386 18.78 -18.49 47.25
N SER A 387 19.69 -18.24 48.20
CA SER A 387 20.41 -19.32 48.93
C SER A 387 20.31 -19.26 50.46
N LYS A 388 19.19 -18.80 51.02
CA LYS A 388 18.89 -19.02 52.44
C LYS A 388 17.78 -20.04 52.61
N SER A 389 18.18 -21.30 52.75
CA SER A 389 17.37 -22.41 53.27
C SER A 389 16.94 -22.13 54.72
N PRO A 390 15.71 -22.51 55.15
CA PRO A 390 15.26 -22.34 56.52
C PRO A 390 15.82 -23.45 57.42
N GLN A 391 16.53 -23.05 58.47
CA GLN A 391 17.02 -23.94 59.51
C GLN A 391 15.89 -24.22 60.50
N PHE A 392 15.50 -25.49 60.60
CA PHE A 392 14.59 -26.03 61.60
C PHE A 392 15.30 -26.09 62.95
N ASP A 393 14.72 -25.47 63.98
CA ASP A 393 15.02 -25.79 65.38
C ASP A 393 13.74 -26.25 66.10
N ARG A 394 13.82 -27.46 66.66
CA ARG A 394 13.04 -27.99 67.79
C ARG A 394 13.95 -28.98 68.53
N PRO A 395 13.69 -29.32 69.80
CA PRO A 395 12.73 -28.71 70.74
C PRO A 395 13.39 -27.86 71.84
#